data_AF-A0AA35LXM9-F1
#
_entry.id   AF-A0AA35LXM9-F1
#
_cell.length_a   1.000
_cell.length_b   1.000
_cell.length_c   1.000
_cell.angle_alpha   90.00
_cell.angle_beta   90.00
_cell.angle_gamma   90.00
#
_symmetry.space_group_name_H-M   'P 1'
#
loop_
_entity.id
_entity.type
_entity.pdbx_description
1 polymer ?
#
loop_
_entity_poly.entity_id
_entity_poly.type
_entity_poly.pdbx_seq_one_letter_code
_entity_poly.pdbx_strand_id
1 'polypeptide(L)'
;MDPIPKGAVLDYHDYGNPDGAVRNFALFDDQDESNKVLVGEYGVARNNCNEVLWKDHRKRPWWIARVAEAVFYLGVERNPDKVFGCAFAPLLQNIESYQWNPNLITFNANTSVIPKSTSFHVMGLLSNNRFTTLLSVEYSEEYDPRFWVAGLNDDINTYVWKGAVYNTTTEGEFEINFPGSQ
;
A
#
# COMPACT_ATOMS: atom_id res chain seq x y z
N MET A 1 -6.09 -29.80 -6.96
CA MET A 1 -5.17 -28.84 -7.59
C MET A 1 -3.79 -29.40 -7.40
N ASP A 2 -2.98 -29.44 -8.46
CA ASP A 2 -1.58 -29.81 -8.34
C ASP A 2 -0.88 -28.83 -7.39
N PRO A 3 0.11 -29.27 -6.60
CA PRO A 3 0.84 -28.38 -5.71
C PRO A 3 1.56 -27.31 -6.53
N ILE A 4 1.58 -26.08 -6.02
CA ILE A 4 2.34 -24.99 -6.61
C ILE A 4 3.82 -25.41 -6.64
N PRO A 5 4.50 -25.38 -7.80
CA PRO A 5 5.91 -25.73 -7.89
C PRO A 5 6.76 -24.87 -6.95
N LYS A 6 7.73 -25.49 -6.26
CA LYS A 6 8.67 -24.77 -5.39
C LYS A 6 9.51 -23.77 -6.20
N GLY A 7 9.65 -22.55 -5.70
CA GLY A 7 10.37 -21.47 -6.36
C GLY A 7 9.57 -20.76 -7.44
N ALA A 8 8.27 -21.07 -7.57
CA ALA A 8 7.37 -20.25 -8.36
C ALA A 8 7.16 -18.90 -7.68
N VAL A 9 6.83 -17.90 -8.49
CA VAL A 9 6.36 -16.60 -8.02
C VAL A 9 4.85 -16.57 -8.13
N LEU A 10 4.20 -16.18 -7.05
CA LEU A 10 2.75 -15.95 -7.03
C LEU A 10 2.47 -14.49 -7.39
N ASP A 11 1.42 -14.27 -8.17
CA ASP A 11 0.94 -12.92 -8.47
C ASP A 11 -0.38 -12.68 -7.72
N TYR A 12 -0.35 -11.77 -6.75
CA TYR A 12 -1.49 -11.42 -5.91
C TYR A 12 -2.12 -10.11 -6.38
N HIS A 13 -3.43 -10.15 -6.66
CA HIS A 13 -4.20 -9.00 -7.11
C HIS A 13 -5.32 -8.67 -6.11
N ASP A 14 -5.42 -7.41 -5.68
CA ASP A 14 -6.52 -6.96 -4.82
C ASP A 14 -7.12 -5.60 -5.25
N TYR A 15 -8.41 -5.65 -5.59
CA TYR A 15 -9.25 -4.51 -5.91
C TYR A 15 -10.36 -4.35 -4.87
N GLY A 16 -9.93 -3.97 -3.68
CA GLY A 16 -10.76 -3.96 -2.48
C GLY A 16 -11.48 -2.64 -2.19
N ASN A 17 -12.00 -2.59 -0.96
CA ASN A 17 -12.50 -1.39 -0.31
C ASN A 17 -11.52 -0.96 0.82
N PRO A 18 -11.64 0.28 1.35
CA PRO A 18 -10.74 0.78 2.38
C PRO A 18 -10.58 -0.17 3.58
N ASP A 19 -11.67 -0.67 4.15
CA ASP A 19 -11.57 -1.54 5.33
C ASP A 19 -10.92 -2.89 5.00
N GLY A 20 -11.11 -3.41 3.78
CA GLY A 20 -10.45 -4.62 3.30
C GLY A 20 -8.95 -4.45 3.18
N ALA A 21 -8.50 -3.35 2.58
CA ALA A 21 -7.07 -3.04 2.47
C ALA A 21 -6.42 -2.89 3.86
N VAL A 22 -7.12 -2.30 4.83
CA VAL A 22 -6.65 -2.17 6.22
C VAL A 22 -6.59 -3.53 6.92
N ARG A 23 -7.63 -4.37 6.78
CA ARG A 23 -7.61 -5.75 7.31
C ARG A 23 -6.46 -6.59 6.73
N ASN A 24 -6.06 -6.30 5.49
CA ASN A 24 -4.97 -6.98 4.81
C ASN A 24 -3.57 -6.48 5.24
N PHE A 25 -3.45 -5.61 6.25
CA PHE A 25 -2.14 -5.20 6.79
C PHE A 25 -1.26 -6.39 7.20
N ALA A 26 -1.84 -7.43 7.80
CA ALA A 26 -1.12 -8.63 8.24
C ALA A 26 -1.19 -9.79 7.21
N LEU A 27 -1.67 -9.54 5.98
CA LEU A 27 -1.99 -10.59 5.00
C LEU A 27 -0.81 -11.52 4.70
N PHE A 28 0.41 -10.98 4.67
CA PHE A 28 1.62 -11.72 4.28
C PHE A 28 2.43 -12.22 5.48
N ASP A 29 2.00 -11.98 6.72
CA ASP A 29 2.77 -12.35 7.91
C ASP A 29 2.99 -13.87 8.01
N ASP A 30 2.02 -14.68 7.56
CA ASP A 30 2.09 -16.14 7.54
C ASP A 30 2.36 -16.72 6.13
N GLN A 31 2.72 -15.88 5.16
CA GLN A 31 3.00 -16.32 3.79
C GLN A 31 4.26 -17.21 3.76
N ASP A 32 4.15 -18.35 3.09
CA ASP A 32 5.28 -19.26 2.89
C ASP A 32 6.38 -18.61 2.04
N GLU A 33 7.62 -18.63 2.54
CA GLU A 33 8.78 -17.99 1.90
C GLU A 33 9.32 -18.79 0.70
N SER A 34 8.89 -20.05 0.50
CA SER A 34 9.40 -20.91 -0.57
C SER A 34 8.90 -20.49 -1.95
N ASN A 35 7.77 -19.78 -2.00
CA ASN A 35 7.21 -19.14 -3.18
C ASN A 35 6.94 -17.65 -2.88
N LYS A 36 7.80 -16.78 -3.40
CA LYS A 36 7.67 -15.33 -3.20
C LYS A 36 6.42 -14.79 -3.90
N VAL A 37 5.89 -13.69 -3.38
CA VAL A 37 4.71 -13.00 -3.93
C VAL A 37 5.14 -11.71 -4.61
N LEU A 38 4.63 -11.50 -5.82
CA LEU A 38 4.49 -10.19 -6.44
C LEU A 38 3.07 -9.72 -6.16
N VAL A 39 2.90 -8.55 -5.54
CA VAL A 39 1.61 -7.87 -5.59
C VAL A 39 1.55 -7.13 -6.94
N GLY A 40 1.15 -7.82 -8.00
CA GLY A 40 1.19 -7.28 -9.36
C GLY A 40 0.14 -6.21 -9.59
N GLU A 41 -0.98 -6.27 -8.86
CA GLU A 41 -2.06 -5.31 -8.96
C GLU A 41 -2.65 -5.05 -7.57
N TYR A 42 -2.61 -3.80 -7.11
CA TYR A 42 -3.43 -3.37 -5.98
C TYR A 42 -4.08 -2.01 -6.24
N GLY A 43 -5.27 -1.80 -5.71
CA GLY A 43 -5.93 -0.51 -5.77
C GLY A 43 -7.25 -0.50 -5.02
N VAL A 44 -7.50 0.54 -4.22
CA VAL A 44 -8.78 0.68 -3.51
C VAL A 44 -9.76 1.44 -4.39
N ALA A 45 -10.57 0.67 -5.10
CA ALA A 45 -11.53 1.17 -6.09
C ALA A 45 -12.96 1.32 -5.55
N ARG A 46 -13.27 0.69 -4.41
CA ARG A 46 -14.64 0.55 -3.89
C ARG A 46 -14.88 1.38 -2.64
N ASN A 47 -16.12 1.81 -2.42
CA ASN A 47 -16.54 2.35 -1.12
C ASN A 47 -16.62 1.23 -0.07
N ASN A 48 -16.63 1.59 1.21
CA ASN A 48 -17.03 0.68 2.30
C ASN A 48 -18.55 0.47 2.30
N CYS A 49 -19.07 -0.19 1.27
CA CYS A 49 -20.48 -0.58 1.16
C CYS A 49 -20.62 -1.96 0.50
N ASN A 50 -21.77 -2.61 0.70
CA ASN A 50 -22.07 -3.98 0.26
C ASN A 50 -22.51 -4.10 -1.20
N GLU A 51 -22.11 -3.16 -2.08
CA GLU A 51 -22.65 -3.11 -3.44
C GLU A 51 -21.68 -3.55 -4.54
N VAL A 52 -22.31 -3.87 -5.68
CA VAL A 52 -21.80 -4.67 -6.80
C VAL A 52 -20.47 -4.13 -7.35
N LEU A 53 -19.50 -5.06 -7.52
CA LEU A 53 -18.08 -4.83 -7.83
C LEU A 53 -17.79 -3.87 -8.98
N TRP A 54 -18.72 -3.68 -9.92
CA TRP A 54 -18.54 -2.91 -11.16
C TRP A 54 -19.37 -1.62 -11.24
N LYS A 55 -20.22 -1.33 -10.25
CA LYS A 55 -21.22 -0.26 -10.33
C LYS A 55 -20.83 1.01 -9.55
N ASP A 56 -20.00 0.84 -8.52
CA ASP A 56 -19.72 1.87 -7.50
C ASP A 56 -18.26 2.33 -7.44
N HIS A 57 -17.51 2.20 -8.55
CA HIS A 57 -16.17 2.76 -8.63
C HIS A 57 -16.24 4.28 -8.54
N ARG A 58 -15.60 4.88 -7.53
CA ARG A 58 -15.48 6.33 -7.47
C ARG A 58 -14.68 6.84 -8.66
N LYS A 59 -15.22 7.84 -9.35
CA LYS A 59 -14.57 8.48 -10.50
C LYS A 59 -13.20 9.08 -10.17
N ARG A 60 -12.94 9.39 -8.88
CA ARG A 60 -11.68 9.98 -8.41
C ARG A 60 -11.26 9.37 -7.09
N PRO A 61 -9.95 9.23 -6.87
CA PRO A 61 -9.40 8.94 -5.55
C PRO A 61 -9.86 9.92 -4.47
N TRP A 62 -10.21 9.39 -3.30
CA TRP A 62 -10.62 10.09 -2.08
C TRP A 62 -9.80 9.63 -0.88
N TRP A 63 -9.69 10.48 0.15
CA TRP A 63 -8.68 10.39 1.21
C TRP A 63 -8.61 9.03 1.92
N ILE A 64 -9.73 8.56 2.49
CA ILE A 64 -9.76 7.30 3.27
C ILE A 64 -9.25 6.09 2.49
N ALA A 65 -9.53 5.99 1.19
CA ALA A 65 -9.02 4.91 0.36
C ALA A 65 -7.50 4.99 0.12
N ARG A 66 -6.92 6.19 0.09
CA ARG A 66 -5.48 6.37 -0.10
C ARG A 66 -4.70 6.03 1.17
N VAL A 67 -5.27 6.37 2.31
CA VAL A 67 -4.72 5.98 3.60
C VAL A 67 -4.80 4.46 3.75
N ALA A 68 -5.91 3.83 3.33
CA ALA A 68 -6.01 2.37 3.31
C ALA A 68 -4.99 1.70 2.37
N GLU A 69 -4.77 2.26 1.17
CA GLU A 69 -3.69 1.83 0.26
C GLU A 69 -2.30 1.95 0.92
N ALA A 70 -2.07 3.01 1.69
CA ALA A 70 -0.83 3.15 2.46
C ALA A 70 -0.70 2.03 3.50
N VAL A 71 -1.75 1.77 4.30
CA VAL A 71 -1.76 0.69 5.29
C VAL A 71 -1.45 -0.66 4.64
N PHE A 72 -2.12 -1.00 3.55
CA PHE A 72 -1.84 -2.23 2.80
C PHE A 72 -0.37 -2.31 2.34
N TYR A 73 0.16 -1.21 1.79
CA TYR A 73 1.56 -1.14 1.37
C TYR A 73 2.54 -1.31 2.54
N LEU A 74 2.25 -0.75 3.72
CA LEU A 74 3.06 -0.99 4.92
C LEU A 74 3.06 -2.49 5.30
N GLY A 75 1.91 -3.16 5.12
CA GLY A 75 1.77 -4.62 5.30
C GLY A 75 2.62 -5.45 4.33
N VAL A 76 2.78 -4.96 3.11
CA VAL A 76 3.74 -5.52 2.14
C VAL A 76 5.18 -5.26 2.58
N GLU A 77 5.49 -4.03 2.98
CA GLU A 77 6.87 -3.61 3.29
C GLU A 77 7.43 -4.26 4.57
N ARG A 78 6.57 -4.70 5.51
CA ARG A 78 6.97 -5.50 6.69
C ARG A 78 7.24 -6.98 6.40
N ASN A 79 7.04 -7.44 5.16
CA ASN A 79 7.25 -8.82 4.74
C ASN A 79 8.24 -8.94 3.55
N PRO A 80 9.45 -8.33 3.62
CA PRO A 80 10.40 -8.27 2.49
C PRO A 80 10.99 -9.64 2.11
N ASP A 81 10.96 -10.58 3.05
CA ASP A 81 11.31 -11.99 2.89
C ASP A 81 10.20 -12.79 2.20
N LYS A 82 9.01 -12.23 1.94
CA LYS A 82 7.90 -12.96 1.30
C LYS A 82 7.40 -12.25 0.06
N VAL A 83 7.39 -10.92 0.07
CA VAL A 83 6.90 -10.08 -1.02
C VAL A 83 8.05 -9.26 -1.59
N PHE A 84 8.27 -9.35 -2.91
CA PHE A 84 9.40 -8.68 -3.57
C PHE A 84 9.00 -7.49 -4.45
N GLY A 85 7.70 -7.27 -4.64
CA GLY A 85 7.20 -6.16 -5.45
C GLY A 85 5.74 -5.86 -5.19
N CYS A 86 5.35 -4.60 -5.42
CA CYS A 86 3.98 -4.12 -5.28
C CYS A 86 3.71 -3.01 -6.30
N ALA A 87 2.69 -3.20 -7.13
CA ALA A 87 2.36 -2.29 -8.22
C ALA A 87 0.88 -1.89 -8.19
N PHE A 88 0.63 -0.58 -8.18
CA PHE A 88 -0.73 -0.07 -8.27
C PHE A 88 -1.28 -0.29 -9.67
N ALA A 89 -2.55 -0.67 -9.73
CA ALA A 89 -3.25 -0.83 -10.99
C ALA A 89 -4.65 -0.20 -10.96
N PRO A 90 -5.10 0.38 -12.08
CA PRO A 90 -4.35 0.60 -13.31
C PRO A 90 -3.51 1.89 -13.29
N LEU A 91 -2.40 1.91 -14.03
CA LEU A 91 -1.42 3.01 -14.01
C LEU A 91 -1.92 4.30 -14.71
N LEU A 92 -2.43 4.18 -15.93
CA LEU A 92 -2.72 5.32 -16.81
C LEU A 92 -4.20 5.37 -17.17
N GLN A 93 -4.75 6.59 -17.34
CA GLN A 93 -6.11 6.82 -17.82
C GLN A 93 -6.16 7.98 -18.81
N ASN A 94 -6.58 7.72 -20.05
CA ASN A 94 -7.01 8.78 -20.95
C ASN A 94 -8.42 9.23 -20.53
N ILE A 95 -8.58 10.48 -20.09
CA ILE A 95 -9.88 10.98 -19.61
C ILE A 95 -10.95 11.07 -20.71
N GLU A 96 -10.52 11.11 -21.97
CA GLU A 96 -11.42 11.11 -23.14
C GLU A 96 -11.92 9.71 -23.50
N SER A 97 -11.22 8.64 -23.07
CA SER A 97 -11.60 7.25 -23.34
C SER A 97 -10.97 6.30 -22.33
N TYR A 98 -11.79 5.76 -21.43
CA TYR A 98 -11.36 4.84 -20.36
C TYR A 98 -12.42 3.78 -20.07
N GLN A 99 -11.98 2.65 -19.52
CA GLN A 99 -12.82 1.50 -19.19
C GLN A 99 -12.80 1.16 -17.69
N TRP A 100 -11.86 1.75 -16.94
CA TRP A 100 -11.69 1.52 -15.51
C TRP A 100 -11.37 2.82 -14.78
N ASN A 101 -11.73 2.86 -13.50
CA ASN A 101 -11.39 3.90 -12.55
C ASN A 101 -11.38 3.32 -11.12
N PRO A 102 -10.60 3.88 -10.18
CA PRO A 102 -9.62 4.96 -10.34
C PRO A 102 -8.30 4.49 -10.98
N ASN A 103 -7.46 5.43 -11.42
CA ASN A 103 -6.14 5.19 -12.00
C ASN A 103 -5.08 6.10 -11.36
N LEU A 104 -3.80 5.75 -11.48
CA LEU A 104 -2.71 6.47 -10.81
C LEU A 104 -2.42 7.83 -11.44
N ILE A 105 -2.35 7.89 -12.77
CA ILE A 105 -2.11 9.11 -13.55
C ILE A 105 -3.20 9.22 -14.60
N THR A 106 -3.81 10.40 -14.69
CA THR A 106 -4.77 10.70 -15.76
C THR A 106 -4.15 11.68 -16.75
N PHE A 107 -4.58 11.63 -18.01
CA PHE A 107 -4.06 12.47 -19.08
C PHE A 107 -5.11 12.67 -20.20
N ASN A 108 -4.87 13.66 -21.06
CA ASN A 108 -5.52 13.80 -22.37
C ASN A 108 -4.48 14.24 -23.40
N ALA A 109 -4.91 14.71 -24.57
CA ALA A 109 -4.03 15.21 -25.62
C ALA A 109 -3.26 16.50 -25.22
N ASN A 110 -3.67 17.21 -24.16
CA ASN A 110 -2.96 18.38 -23.67
C ASN A 110 -1.83 17.95 -22.72
N THR A 111 -0.61 17.84 -23.26
CA THR A 111 0.58 17.43 -22.50
C THR A 111 1.03 18.44 -21.43
N SER A 112 0.48 19.66 -21.42
CA SER A 112 0.81 20.66 -20.40
C SER A 112 0.18 20.36 -19.04
N VAL A 113 -0.77 19.43 -18.96
CA VAL A 113 -1.48 19.09 -17.72
C VAL A 113 -1.57 17.56 -17.58
N ILE A 114 -0.84 17.01 -16.60
CA ILE A 114 -0.89 15.59 -16.25
C ILE A 114 -1.29 15.46 -14.77
N PRO A 115 -2.60 15.35 -14.46
CA PRO A 115 -3.05 15.21 -13.09
C PRO A 115 -2.54 13.91 -12.45
N LYS A 116 -1.88 14.07 -11.30
CA LYS A 116 -1.45 12.98 -10.43
C LYS A 116 -2.54 12.72 -9.41
N SER A 117 -2.90 11.46 -9.22
CA SER A 117 -3.90 11.10 -8.24
C SER A 117 -3.35 11.20 -6.81
N THR A 118 -4.21 11.17 -5.81
CA THR A 118 -3.76 11.10 -4.42
C THR A 118 -3.03 9.77 -4.12
N SER A 119 -3.35 8.67 -4.83
CA SER A 119 -2.57 7.42 -4.77
C SER A 119 -1.15 7.63 -5.28
N PHE A 120 -0.98 8.41 -6.36
CA PHE A 120 0.35 8.72 -6.91
C PHE A 120 1.23 9.36 -5.86
N HIS A 121 0.67 10.30 -5.09
CA HIS A 121 1.41 10.99 -4.03
C HIS A 121 1.71 10.09 -2.83
N VAL A 122 0.76 9.25 -2.40
CA VAL A 122 0.98 8.28 -1.31
C VAL A 122 2.06 7.26 -1.71
N MET A 123 1.93 6.66 -2.88
CA MET A 123 2.95 5.74 -3.40
C MET A 123 4.29 6.43 -3.58
N GLY A 124 4.31 7.64 -4.12
CA GLY A 124 5.52 8.44 -4.25
C GLY A 124 6.18 8.69 -2.90
N LEU A 125 5.41 9.02 -1.87
CA LEU A 125 5.93 9.21 -0.51
C LEU A 125 6.56 7.91 0.02
N LEU A 126 5.84 6.78 -0.03
CA LEU A 126 6.33 5.53 0.56
C LEU A 126 7.49 4.92 -0.24
N SER A 127 7.43 4.99 -1.58
CA SER A 127 8.39 4.36 -2.47
C SER A 127 9.68 5.15 -2.68
N ASN A 128 9.71 6.46 -2.39
CA ASN A 128 10.95 7.25 -2.39
C ASN A 128 11.67 7.24 -1.03
N ASN A 129 11.01 6.77 0.03
CA ASN A 129 11.58 6.68 1.37
C ASN A 129 11.78 5.22 1.78
N ARG A 130 12.41 4.39 0.95
CA ARG A 130 12.58 2.95 1.25
C ARG A 130 13.64 2.73 2.34
N PHE A 131 13.47 1.65 3.09
CA PHE A 131 14.56 1.03 3.84
C PHE A 131 15.04 -0.22 3.11
N THR A 132 16.31 -0.58 3.30
CA THR A 132 16.94 -1.78 2.73
C THR A 132 16.85 -2.96 3.69
N THR A 133 16.83 -2.67 4.99
CA THR A 133 16.71 -3.65 6.06
C THR A 133 15.51 -3.32 6.93
N LEU A 134 14.56 -4.25 7.04
CA LEU A 134 13.46 -4.16 7.99
C LEU A 134 13.99 -4.30 9.42
N LEU A 135 13.52 -3.45 10.34
CA LEU A 135 13.86 -3.54 11.75
C LEU A 135 12.66 -4.06 12.55
N SER A 136 12.96 -4.90 13.55
CA SER A 136 11.97 -5.28 14.56
C SER A 136 11.59 -4.04 15.37
N VAL A 137 10.29 -3.82 15.55
CA VAL A 137 9.76 -2.71 16.35
C VAL A 137 9.14 -3.29 17.61
N GLU A 138 9.60 -2.85 18.78
CA GLU A 138 8.90 -3.11 20.04
C GLU A 138 7.77 -2.09 20.19
N TYR A 139 6.58 -2.55 20.55
CA TYR A 139 5.41 -1.70 20.72
C TYR A 139 4.47 -2.26 21.79
N SER A 140 3.74 -1.38 22.48
CA SER A 140 2.79 -1.74 23.54
C SER A 140 1.32 -1.68 23.12
N GLU A 141 1.04 -1.09 21.96
CA GLU A 141 -0.31 -0.79 21.47
C GLU A 141 -0.67 -1.64 20.25
N GLU A 142 -1.96 -1.89 20.03
CA GLU A 142 -2.44 -2.49 18.80
C GLU A 142 -2.22 -1.56 17.59
N TYR A 143 -2.12 -2.15 16.39
CA TYR A 143 -1.97 -1.37 15.17
C TYR A 143 -3.22 -0.55 14.82
N ASP A 144 -4.43 -1.11 14.76
CA ASP A 144 -5.61 -0.32 14.36
C ASP A 144 -5.93 0.77 15.42
N PRO A 145 -6.03 2.08 15.07
CA PRO A 145 -6.05 2.71 13.74
C PRO A 145 -4.74 3.30 13.20
N ARG A 146 -3.62 3.09 13.89
CA ARG A 146 -2.28 3.60 13.58
C ARG A 146 -1.36 2.48 13.10
N PHE A 147 -1.09 2.38 11.81
CA PHE A 147 -0.25 1.33 11.24
C PHE A 147 1.15 1.87 10.99
N TRP A 148 2.20 1.07 11.24
CA TRP A 148 3.58 1.51 11.05
C TRP A 148 4.55 0.39 10.68
N VAL A 149 5.68 0.79 10.11
CA VAL A 149 6.89 -0.02 9.89
C VAL A 149 8.12 0.84 10.10
N ALA A 150 9.23 0.20 10.46
CA ALA A 150 10.52 0.88 10.57
C ALA A 150 11.64 0.03 9.97
N GLY A 151 12.65 0.70 9.45
CA GLY A 151 13.81 0.04 8.87
C GLY A 151 15.04 0.94 8.86
N LEU A 152 16.17 0.35 8.48
CA LEU A 152 17.41 1.07 8.16
C LEU A 152 17.52 1.14 6.63
N ASN A 153 17.74 2.33 6.11
CA ASN A 153 18.28 2.48 4.76
C ASN A 153 19.81 2.49 4.87
N ASP A 154 20.42 1.34 4.58
CA ASP A 154 21.85 1.10 4.66
C ASP A 154 22.63 1.94 3.64
N ASP A 155 22.02 2.27 2.48
CA ASP A 155 22.67 3.04 1.42
C ASP A 155 22.98 4.48 1.85
N ILE A 156 22.13 5.04 2.72
CA ILE A 156 22.27 6.42 3.25
C ILE A 156 22.40 6.46 4.78
N ASN A 157 22.61 5.31 5.41
CA ASN A 157 22.75 5.13 6.86
C ASN A 157 21.69 5.91 7.68
N THR A 158 20.43 5.78 7.31
CA THR A 158 19.32 6.55 7.91
C THR A 158 18.20 5.61 8.35
N TYR A 159 17.76 5.76 9.60
CA TYR A 159 16.56 5.10 10.06
C TYR A 159 15.32 5.74 9.42
N VAL A 160 14.40 4.90 8.96
CA VAL A 160 13.15 5.32 8.33
C VAL A 160 12.01 4.71 9.13
N TRP A 161 11.09 5.57 9.59
CA TRP A 161 9.79 5.15 10.11
C TRP A 161 8.69 5.65 9.19
N LYS A 162 7.71 4.80 8.92
CA LYS A 162 6.53 5.13 8.11
C LYS A 162 5.30 4.77 8.89
N GLY A 163 4.31 5.67 8.85
CA GLY A 163 3.03 5.46 9.51
C GLY A 163 1.85 5.88 8.63
N ALA A 164 0.71 5.24 8.88
CA ALA A 164 -0.57 5.58 8.29
C ALA A 164 -1.67 5.50 9.38
N VAL A 165 -2.48 6.55 9.49
CA VAL A 165 -3.53 6.65 10.52
C VAL A 165 -4.89 6.61 9.85
N TYR A 166 -5.63 5.53 10.06
CA TYR A 166 -6.84 5.20 9.33
C TYR A 166 -8.11 5.53 10.11
N ASN A 167 -9.06 6.22 9.47
CA ASN A 167 -10.45 6.37 9.91
C ASN A 167 -10.66 6.73 11.40
N THR A 168 -9.83 7.63 11.94
CA THR A 168 -9.99 8.16 13.30
C THR A 168 -10.40 9.63 13.29
N THR A 169 -11.12 10.05 14.33
CA THR A 169 -11.46 11.45 14.62
C THR A 169 -10.69 12.00 15.82
N THR A 170 -9.88 11.17 16.49
CA THR A 170 -9.06 11.58 17.63
C THR A 170 -7.61 11.74 17.18
N GLU A 171 -6.94 12.74 17.74
CA GLU A 171 -5.50 12.85 17.63
C GLU A 171 -4.83 11.71 18.41
N GLY A 172 -3.65 11.31 17.97
CA GLY A 172 -2.84 10.31 18.63
C GLY A 172 -1.37 10.62 18.38
N GLU A 173 -0.56 10.49 19.41
CA GLU A 173 0.88 10.72 19.34
C GLU A 173 1.62 9.43 18.96
N PHE A 174 2.77 9.60 18.31
CA PHE A 174 3.77 8.56 18.12
C PHE A 174 5.03 8.99 18.85
N GLU A 175 5.44 8.23 19.85
CA GLU A 175 6.77 8.35 20.44
C GLU A 175 7.67 7.30 19.77
N ILE A 176 8.66 7.77 19.01
CA ILE A 176 9.52 6.92 18.18
C ILE A 176 10.94 7.08 18.67
N ASN A 177 11.50 6.00 19.23
CA ASN A 177 12.86 5.96 19.73
C ASN A 177 13.68 5.03 18.83
N PHE A 178 14.72 5.57 18.20
CA PHE A 178 15.67 4.76 17.42
C PHE A 178 16.90 4.44 18.27
N PRO A 179 17.60 3.32 18.01
CA PRO A 179 18.85 3.04 18.72
C PRO A 179 19.82 4.22 18.61
N GLY A 180 20.16 4.80 19.77
CA GLY A 180 21.07 5.95 19.85
C GLY A 180 20.42 7.34 19.85
N SER A 181 19.08 7.46 19.78
CA SER A 181 18.40 8.72 20.09
C SER A 181 18.41 8.95 21.60
N GLN A 182 19.00 10.06 22.05
CA GLN A 182 18.89 10.58 23.43
C GLN A 182 17.84 11.70 23.50
#